data_AF-A0A7X8QUL0-F1
#
_entry.id   AF-A0A7X8QUL0-F1
#
_cell.length_a   1.000
_cell.length_b   1.000
_cell.length_c   1.000
_cell.angle_alpha   90.00
_cell.angle_beta   90.00
_cell.angle_gamma   90.00
#
_symmetry.space_group_name_H-M   'P 1'
#
loop_
_entity.id
_entity.type
_entity.pdbx_description
1 polymer ?
#
loop_
_entity_poly.entity_id
_entity_poly.type
_entity_poly.pdbx_seq_one_letter_code
_entity_poly.pdbx_strand_id
1 'polypeptide(L)' 'MAKKSGIKPVVDNRKARHNYHIKEAFEAGMVLKGTEVKSLRMGKGNL' A
#
# COMPACT_ATOMS: atom_id res chain seq x y z
N MET A 1 -10.26 -16.60 1.58
CA MET A 1 -8.82 -16.36 1.34
C MET A 1 -8.14 -16.12 2.68
N ALA A 2 -7.09 -16.88 3.00
CA ALA A 2 -6.49 -16.93 4.33
C ALA A 2 -5.92 -15.56 4.76
N LYS A 3 -6.37 -15.05 5.91
CA LYS A 3 -5.90 -13.79 6.49
C LYS A 3 -4.50 -14.01 7.06
N LYS A 4 -3.45 -13.65 6.31
CA LYS A 4 -2.08 -13.61 6.84
C LYS A 4 -2.04 -12.67 8.05
N SER A 5 -1.56 -13.20 9.16
CA SER A 5 -1.49 -12.56 10.48
C SER A 5 -0.83 -11.17 10.46
N GLY A 6 -1.52 -10.17 11.00
CA GLY A 6 -0.92 -8.93 11.54
C GLY A 6 -0.74 -7.72 10.60
N ILE A 7 -0.62 -7.92 9.29
CA ILE A 7 -0.29 -6.81 8.37
C ILE A 7 -1.58 -6.20 7.81
N LYS A 8 -1.97 -5.03 8.32
CA LYS A 8 -3.04 -4.21 7.73
C LYS A 8 -2.45 -3.33 6.63
N PRO A 9 -2.98 -3.36 5.39
CA PRO A 9 -2.56 -2.43 4.35
C PRO A 9 -2.84 -1.00 4.80
N VAL A 10 -1.80 -0.16 4.80
CA VAL A 10 -1.86 1.23 5.27
C VAL A 10 -2.45 2.14 4.17
N VAL A 11 -2.18 1.81 2.92
CA VAL A 11 -2.63 2.55 1.72
C VAL A 11 -3.02 1.54 0.65
N ASP A 12 -4.07 1.87 -0.09
CA ASP A 12 -4.53 1.08 -1.24
C ASP A 12 -4.86 2.02 -2.39
N ASN A 13 -4.20 1.85 -3.55
CA ASN A 13 -4.43 2.66 -4.74
C ASN A 13 -5.66 2.13 -5.48
N ARG A 14 -6.83 2.67 -5.15
CA ARG A 14 -8.09 2.23 -5.77
C ARG A 14 -8.15 2.61 -7.24
N LYS A 15 -7.60 3.77 -7.62
CA LYS A 15 -7.62 4.24 -9.01
C LYS A 15 -6.87 3.30 -9.94
N ALA A 16 -5.77 2.70 -9.50
CA ALA A 16 -5.03 1.72 -10.30
C ALA A 16 -5.89 0.52 -10.70
N ARG A 17 -6.76 0.03 -9.79
CA ARG A 17 -7.67 -1.08 -10.08
C ARG A 17 -8.84 -0.69 -10.99
N HIS A 18 -9.22 0.58 -11.02
CA HIS A 18 -10.27 1.09 -11.90
C HIS A 18 -9.75 1.40 -13.31
N ASN A 19 -8.56 2.00 -13.41
CA ASN A 19 -8.04 2.53 -14.67
C ASN A 19 -7.23 1.49 -15.46
N TYR A 20 -6.71 0.45 -14.81
CA TYR A 20 -5.82 -0.52 -15.43
C TYR A 20 -6.24 -1.95 -15.13
N HIS A 21 -5.97 -2.84 -16.07
CA HIS A 21 -6.05 -4.28 -15.85
C HIS A 21 -4.70 -4.79 -15.35
N ILE A 22 -4.64 -5.16 -14.06
CA ILE A 22 -3.43 -5.68 -13.42
C ILE A 22 -3.22 -7.13 -13.85
N LYS A 23 -2.19 -7.39 -14.67
CA LYS A 23 -1.84 -8.75 -15.12
C LYS A 23 -1.13 -9.56 -14.04
N GLU A 24 -0.15 -8.94 -13.39
CA GLU A 24 0.69 -9.59 -12.38
C GLU A 24 0.98 -8.61 -11.23
N ALA A 25 1.13 -9.15 -10.02
CA ALA A 25 1.44 -8.39 -8.81
C ALA A 25 2.83 -8.76 -8.31
N PHE A 26 3.64 -7.75 -7.99
CA PHE A 26 5.00 -7.90 -7.49
C PHE A 26 5.11 -7.34 -6.07
N GLU A 27 5.91 -8.00 -5.23
CA GLU A 27 6.28 -7.47 -3.92
C GLU A 27 7.57 -6.65 -4.04
N ALA A 28 7.55 -5.43 -3.53
CA ALA A 28 8.69 -4.52 -3.53
C ALA A 28 8.82 -3.79 -2.19
N GLY A 29 10.04 -3.41 -1.83
CA GLY A 29 10.34 -2.59 -0.67
C GLY A 29 10.84 -1.21 -1.09
N MET A 30 10.36 -0.15 -0.43
CA MET A 30 10.91 1.20 -0.55
C MET A 30 11.48 1.65 0.79
N VAL A 31 12.66 2.25 0.77
CA VAL A 31 13.27 2.82 1.97
C VAL A 31 12.65 4.19 2.24
N LEU A 32 12.02 4.33 3.40
CA LEU A 32 11.37 5.57 3.84
C LEU A 32 12.20 6.27 4.91
N LYS A 33 12.10 7.60 4.95
CA LYS A 33 12.64 8.46 5.99
C LYS A 33 11.60 8.65 7.10
N GLY A 34 12.06 9.00 8.30
CA GLY A 34 11.23 8.99 9.51
C GLY A 34 9.92 9.80 9.43
N THR A 35 9.90 10.90 8.68
CA THR A 35 8.68 11.72 8.46
C THR A 35 7.65 11.03 7.57
N GLU A 36 8.08 10.28 6.55
CA GLU A 36 7.22 9.53 5.64
C GLU A 36 6.54 8.37 6.37
N VAL A 37 7.28 7.68 7.24
CA VAL A 37 6.74 6.62 8.11
C VAL A 37 5.65 7.17 9.02
N LYS A 38 5.86 8.35 9.63
CA LYS A 38 4.85 9.02 10.47
C LYS A 38 3.59 9.36 9.67
N SER A 39 3.74 9.94 8.48
CA SER A 39 2.60 10.32 7.62
C SER A 39 1.76 9.13 7.18
N LEU A 40 2.39 8.01 6.80
CA LEU A 40 1.67 6.80 6.40
C LEU A 40 0.92 6.18 7.60
N ARG A 41 1.53 6.12 8.79
CA ARG A 41 0.86 5.64 10.01
C ARG A 41 -0.38 6.47 10.38
N MET A 42 -0.40 7.76 10.05
CA MET A 42 -1.56 8.65 10.22
C MET A 42 -2.62 8.49 9.11
N GLY A 43 -2.44 7.57 8.16
CA GLY A 43 -3.38 7.34 7.06
C GLY A 43 -3.36 8.42 5.98
N LYS A 44 -2.31 9.25 5.89
CA LYS A 44 -2.22 10.33 4.90
C LYS A 44 -1.71 9.90 3.52
N GLY A 45 -1.66 8.59 3.23
CA GLY A 45 -1.30 8.10 1.90
C GLY A 45 -2.53 7.99 1.01
N ASN A 46 -2.55 8.71 -0.12
CA ASN A 46 -3.65 8.73 -1.08
C ASN A 46 -3.13 8.47 -2.49
N LEU A 47 -3.76 7.54 -3.22
CA LEU A 47 -3.46 7.20 -4.62
C LEU A 47 -4.76 6.84 -5.36
#